data_AF-A0AB35HI96-F1
#
_entry.id   AF-A0AB35HI96-F1
#
_cell.length_a   1.000
_cell.length_b   1.000
_cell.length_c   1.000
_cell.angle_alpha   90.00
_cell.angle_beta   90.00
_cell.angle_gamma   90.00
#
_symmetry.space_group_name_H-M   'P 1'
#
loop_
_entity.id
_entity.type
_entity.pdbx_description
1 polymer ?
#
loop_
_entity_poly.entity_id
_entity_poly.type
_entity_poly.pdbx_seq_one_letter_code
_entity_poly.pdbx_strand_id
1 'polypeptide(L)' 'MQNSRSGEAKAPYSDELNDVVDLPTMTTGALNALGQDEDGFSIMIEGGAIDWAGHGNNPVRDIEETQDFNKSVDAAIK' A
#
# COMPACT_ATOMS: atom_id res chain seq x y z
N MET A 1 -4.20 -6.47 -5.39
CA MET A 1 -4.00 -5.12 -4.82
C MET A 1 -5.35 -4.55 -4.39
N GLN A 2 -5.37 -3.52 -3.55
CA GLN A 2 -6.62 -2.87 -3.15
C GLN A 2 -7.37 -2.23 -4.34
N ASN A 3 -6.69 -1.99 -5.47
CA ASN A 3 -7.31 -1.57 -6.73
C ASN A 3 -8.31 -2.57 -7.36
N SER A 4 -8.26 -3.86 -7.03
CA SER A 4 -9.14 -4.89 -7.65
C SER A 4 -10.57 -4.94 -7.07
N ARG A 5 -10.93 -3.96 -6.23
CA ARG A 5 -12.26 -3.89 -5.59
C ARG A 5 -13.33 -3.45 -6.58
N SER A 6 -14.49 -4.11 -6.52
CA SER A 6 -15.70 -3.66 -7.20
C SER A 6 -16.31 -2.45 -6.50
N GLY A 7 -16.81 -1.48 -7.25
CA GLY A 7 -17.48 -0.29 -6.72
C GLY A 7 -17.04 0.98 -7.41
N GLU A 8 -17.86 2.02 -7.29
CA GLU A 8 -17.46 3.40 -7.60
C GLU A 8 -17.39 4.17 -6.29
N ALA A 9 -16.28 4.02 -5.57
CA ALA A 9 -16.03 4.73 -4.33
C ALA A 9 -16.41 6.22 -4.47
N LYS A 10 -17.28 6.69 -3.58
CA LYS A 10 -17.73 8.10 -3.56
C LYS A 10 -16.90 8.94 -2.59
N ALA A 11 -16.19 8.29 -1.66
CA ALA A 11 -15.21 8.88 -0.77
C ALA A 11 -14.11 7.85 -0.43
N PRO A 12 -12.91 8.28 -0.03
CA PRO A 12 -11.86 7.35 0.37
C PRO A 12 -12.35 6.39 1.48
N TYR A 13 -12.10 5.10 1.27
CA TYR A 13 -12.50 3.96 2.09
C TYR A 13 -14.02 3.78 2.24
N SER A 14 -14.83 4.35 1.33
CA SER A 14 -16.28 4.09 1.30
C SER A 14 -16.62 2.68 0.82
N ASP A 15 -15.78 2.13 -0.06
CA ASP A 15 -15.88 0.74 -0.50
C ASP A 15 -15.11 -0.16 0.48
N GLU A 16 -15.68 -1.32 0.82
CA GLU A 16 -15.00 -2.31 1.68
C GLU A 16 -13.65 -2.71 1.09
N LEU A 17 -12.63 -2.84 1.95
CA LEU A 17 -11.32 -3.37 1.56
C LEU A 17 -11.47 -4.84 1.14
N ASN A 18 -10.68 -5.29 0.18
CA ASN A 18 -10.57 -6.72 -0.10
C ASN A 18 -9.65 -7.39 0.93
N ASP A 19 -9.49 -8.71 0.81
CA ASP A 19 -8.71 -9.55 1.73
C ASP A 19 -7.19 -9.47 1.51
N VAL A 20 -6.72 -8.59 0.63
CA VAL A 20 -5.28 -8.35 0.43
C VAL A 20 -4.74 -7.55 1.62
N VAL A 21 -3.64 -8.04 2.19
CA VAL A 21 -2.91 -7.38 3.27
C VAL A 21 -2.47 -5.97 2.82
N ASP A 22 -2.60 -4.99 3.71
CA ASP A 22 -2.18 -3.61 3.42
C ASP A 22 -0.65 -3.48 3.28
N LEU A 23 -0.20 -2.47 2.53
CA LEU A 23 1.21 -2.24 2.28
C LEU A 23 2.02 -1.93 3.56
N PRO A 24 1.52 -1.19 4.58
CA PRO A 24 2.28 -0.98 5.80
C PRO A 24 2.52 -2.28 6.59
N THR A 25 1.54 -3.19 6.63
CA THR A 25 1.72 -4.51 7.27
C THR A 25 2.74 -5.34 6.50
N MET A 26 2.69 -5.36 5.17
CA MET A 26 3.71 -6.03 4.36
C MET A 26 5.10 -5.42 4.59
N THR A 27 5.19 -4.10 4.71
CA THR A 27 6.43 -3.37 4.99
C THR A 27 7.01 -3.78 6.35
N THR A 28 6.23 -3.73 7.42
CA THR A 28 6.66 -4.19 8.76
C THR A 28 7.08 -5.66 8.74
N GLY A 29 6.32 -6.53 8.05
CA GLY A 29 6.66 -7.94 7.90
C GLY A 29 8.01 -8.15 7.22
N ALA A 30 8.28 -7.42 6.13
CA ALA A 30 9.54 -7.50 5.41
C ALA A 30 10.72 -6.99 6.25
N LEU A 31 10.55 -5.87 6.97
CA LEU A 31 11.58 -5.33 7.86
C LEU A 31 11.89 -6.29 9.02
N ASN A 32 10.88 -6.94 9.59
CA ASN A 32 11.06 -7.94 10.64
C ASN A 32 11.83 -9.19 10.16
N ALA A 33 11.70 -9.54 8.88
CA ALA A 33 12.38 -10.68 8.29
C ALA A 33 13.81 -10.33 7.84
N LEU A 34 13.98 -9.23 7.11
CA LEU A 34 15.26 -8.83 6.51
C LEU A 34 16.17 -8.10 7.51
N GLY A 35 15.61 -7.37 8.47
CA GLY A 35 16.37 -6.63 9.49
C GLY A 35 17.05 -7.50 10.53
N GLN A 36 16.99 -8.83 10.39
CA GLN A 36 17.75 -9.77 11.21
C GLN A 36 19.19 -9.94 10.71
N ASP A 37 19.51 -9.51 9.50
CA ASP A 37 20.85 -9.60 8.92
C ASP A 37 21.75 -8.46 9.43
N GLU A 38 22.86 -8.81 10.09
CA GLU A 38 23.85 -7.85 10.62
C GLU A 38 24.63 -7.14 9.50
N ASP A 39 24.76 -7.74 8.32
CA ASP A 39 25.36 -7.10 7.14
C ASP A 39 24.43 -6.06 6.49
N GLY A 40 23.16 -6.04 6.93
CA GLY A 40 22.11 -5.16 6.44
C GLY A 40 21.43 -5.70 5.18
N PHE A 41 20.46 -4.94 4.67
CA PHE A 41 19.68 -5.33 3.50
C PHE A 41 19.29 -4.10 2.67
N SER A 42 18.86 -4.35 1.44
CA SER A 42 18.20 -3.36 0.60
C SER A 42 16.80 -3.87 0.26
N ILE A 43 15.81 -2.99 0.34
CA ILE A 43 14.42 -3.29 0.00
C ILE A 43 13.80 -2.15 -0.79
N MET A 44 12.92 -2.51 -1.73
CA MET A 44 12.02 -1.59 -2.41
C MET A 44 10.60 -1.90 -1.98
N ILE A 45 9.87 -0.87 -1.56
CA ILE A 45 8.43 -0.93 -1.26
C ILE A 45 7.72 -0.07 -2.31
N GLU A 46 6.73 -0.64 -2.99
CA GLU A 46 6.06 0.00 -4.13
C GLU A 46 4.55 0.11 -3.90
N GLY A 47 4.01 1.34 -4.03
CA GLY A 47 2.57 1.60 -4.11
C GLY A 47 2.02 1.42 -5.53
N GLY A 48 2.20 0.24 -6.14
CA GLY A 48 1.94 0.05 -7.59
C GLY A 48 0.49 0.27 -8.02
N ALA A 49 -0.47 0.15 -7.09
CA ALA A 49 -1.88 0.40 -7.36
C ALA A 49 -2.23 1.87 -7.59
N ILE A 50 -1.37 2.81 -7.18
CA ILE A 50 -1.48 4.25 -7.50
C ILE A 50 -1.53 4.43 -9.03
N ASP A 51 -0.61 3.80 -9.75
CA ASP A 51 -0.55 3.83 -11.22
C ASP A 51 -1.84 3.28 -11.86
N TRP A 52 -2.31 2.13 -11.35
CA TRP A 52 -3.53 1.50 -11.86
C TRP A 52 -4.77 2.34 -11.60
N ALA A 53 -4.88 2.97 -10.43
CA ALA A 53 -5.98 3.88 -10.11
C ALA A 53 -5.95 5.13 -11.00
N GLY A 54 -4.76 5.67 -11.26
CA GLY A 54 -4.53 6.76 -12.20
C GLY A 54 -4.95 6.41 -13.63
N HIS A 55 -4.51 5.26 -14.15
CA HIS A 55 -4.94 4.76 -15.47
C HIS A 55 -6.44 4.49 -15.56
N GLY A 56 -7.07 4.11 -14.44
CA GLY A 56 -8.52 3.92 -14.33
C GLY A 56 -9.32 5.21 -14.17
N ASN A 57 -8.69 6.39 -14.13
CA ASN A 57 -9.33 7.67 -13.79
C ASN A 57 -10.16 7.57 -12.49
N ASN A 58 -9.65 6.86 -11.48
CA ASN A 58 -10.31 6.66 -10.20
C ASN A 58 -9.60 7.46 -9.09
N PRO A 59 -9.87 8.77 -8.95
CA PRO A 59 -9.15 9.63 -8.00
C PRO A 59 -9.43 9.25 -6.55
N VAL A 60 -10.58 8.65 -6.25
CA VAL A 60 -10.90 8.22 -4.89
C VAL A 60 -10.01 7.06 -4.47
N ARG A 61 -9.83 6.06 -5.34
CA ARG A 61 -8.90 4.95 -5.09
C ARG A 61 -7.45 5.43 -5.09
N ASP A 62 -7.07 6.33 -6.00
CA ASP A 62 -5.71 6.87 -6.08
C ASP A 62 -5.27 7.54 -4.74
N ILE A 63 -6.17 8.29 -4.11
CA ILE A 63 -5.94 8.86 -2.77
C ILE A 63 -5.72 7.77 -1.72
N GLU A 64 -6.51 6.70 -1.74
CA GLU A 64 -6.36 5.59 -0.77
C GLU A 64 -5.01 4.88 -0.95
N GLU A 65 -4.63 4.54 -2.19
CA GLU A 65 -3.36 3.86 -2.48
C GLU A 65 -2.17 4.75 -2.12
N THR A 66 -2.26 6.06 -2.36
CA THR A 66 -1.23 7.03 -1.94
C THR A 66 -1.12 7.13 -0.43
N GLN A 67 -2.24 7.11 0.30
CA GLN A 67 -2.23 7.12 1.76
C GLN A 67 -1.66 5.82 2.34
N ASP A 68 -1.95 4.67 1.73
CA ASP A 68 -1.40 3.38 2.15
C ASP A 68 0.12 3.30 1.91
N PHE A 69 0.58 3.85 0.79
CA PHE A 69 2.01 4.04 0.55
C PHE A 69 2.67 4.97 1.56
N ASN A 70 2.04 6.11 1.90
CA ASN A 70 2.58 7.00 2.93
C ASN A 70 2.66 6.33 4.31
N LYS A 71 1.64 5.54 4.70
CA LYS A 71 1.69 4.75 5.94
C LYS A 71 2.81 3.70 5.91
N SER A 72 3.17 3.19 4.73
CA SER A 72 4.28 2.25 4.57
C SER A 72 5.63 2.95 4.79
N VAL A 73 5.78 4.20 4.35
CA VAL A 73 6.94 5.03 4.70
C VAL A 73 7.01 5.24 6.22
N ASP A 74 5.89 5.60 6.86
CA ASP A 74 5.82 5.75 8.32
C ASP A 74 6.18 4.46 9.06
N ALA A 75 5.77 3.30 8.53
CA ALA A 75 6.11 1.99 9.09
C ALA A 75 7.60 1.64 8.94
N ALA A 76 8.28 2.20 7.92
CA ALA A 76 9.69 1.93 7.67
C ALA A 76 10.66 2.80 8.48
N ILE A 77 10.21 3.97 8.95
CA ILE A 77 11.05 4.92 9.70
C ILE A 77 10.75 4.95 11.21
N LYS A 78 9.75 4.20 11.67
CA LYS A 78 9.40 4.03 13.08
C LYS A 78 10.35 3.09 13.80
#